data_AF-A0A3N7DBQ1-F1
#
_entry.id   AF-A0A3N7DBQ1-F1
#
_cell.length_a   1.000
_cell.length_b   1.000
_cell.length_c   1.000
_cell.angle_alpha   90.00
_cell.angle_beta   90.00
_cell.angle_gamma   90.00
#
_symmetry.space_group_name_H-M   'P 1'
#
loop_
_entity.id
_entity.type
_entity.pdbx_description
1 polymer ?
#
loop_
_entity_poly.entity_id
_entity_poly.type
_entity_poly.pdbx_seq_one_letter_code
_entity_poly.pdbx_strand_id
1 'polypeptide(L)'
;MKLIVTLLMMFYLGTLAFGIFLTDVFRIPAPFLFCFPLVFLFREKGAVKFQYGRELILLCLALFFYYVIGLSEVNSFAANILCIMICAFYFNYFVGNSERRFNVSVWLFYGLLFFSSIVMVLNHYYGEMDTLRELIMGDRILQSPAGIALSQFSYGYQLAALVPFAFICTCAFKTPLIVKGIALGGCLLFVFLGMQRSVFVGFVGATFLFLVLYYRFRAVLVIALMVLVCGLLYNYVLKDNLDSYNNILTKNNHNDAAYNRSNLAEENLRIYTDYPYGLIFYGKNWSDVIYRDYVFSSGITSHNAYLIFFTYLGPFLGLGLLAAIYYRVGKACIYVFHHLREPENAMLACLCFSFLGVSVNALSHNPWLISADGPTVFLYFSILHLYQRQKEAHV
;
A
#
# COMPACT_ATOMS: atom_id res chain seq x y z
N MET A 1 10.96 -26.50 4.23
CA MET A 1 11.63 -25.25 4.67
C MET A 1 11.90 -25.39 6.16
N LYS A 2 13.11 -25.07 6.64
CA LYS A 2 13.45 -25.23 8.07
C LYS A 2 12.68 -24.20 8.90
N LEU A 3 12.31 -24.54 10.14
CA LEU A 3 11.55 -23.66 11.06
C LEU A 3 12.20 -22.29 11.22
N ILE A 4 13.54 -22.25 11.39
CA ILE A 4 14.33 -21.03 11.53
C ILE A 4 14.15 -20.09 10.32
N VAL A 5 14.09 -20.65 9.10
CA VAL A 5 13.90 -19.86 7.87
C VAL A 5 12.49 -19.26 7.85
N THR A 6 11.47 -20.03 8.22
CA THR A 6 10.09 -19.54 8.30
C THR A 6 9.95 -18.43 9.34
N LEU A 7 10.59 -18.56 10.51
CA LEU A 7 10.59 -17.53 11.55
C LEU A 7 11.28 -16.24 11.07
N LEU A 8 12.46 -16.35 10.49
CA LEU A 8 13.18 -15.19 9.93
C LEU A 8 12.38 -14.51 8.80
N MET A 9 11.75 -15.29 7.93
CA MET A 9 10.86 -14.76 6.89
C MET A 9 9.68 -14.01 7.52
N MET A 10 9.04 -14.59 8.53
CA MET A 10 7.90 -13.97 9.21
C MET A 10 8.30 -12.67 9.90
N PHE A 11 9.42 -12.62 10.61
CA PHE A 11 9.92 -11.40 11.23
C PHE A 11 10.27 -10.34 10.19
N TYR A 12 10.99 -10.72 9.12
CA TYR A 12 11.32 -9.78 8.04
C TYR A 12 10.06 -9.24 7.34
N LEU A 13 9.14 -10.11 6.94
CA LEU A 13 7.89 -9.69 6.31
C LEU A 13 7.01 -8.89 7.28
N GLY A 14 7.11 -9.14 8.58
CA GLY A 14 6.51 -8.30 9.63
C GLY A 14 7.10 -6.90 9.64
N THR A 15 8.43 -6.76 9.60
CA THR A 15 9.06 -5.43 9.52
C THR A 15 8.62 -4.65 8.29
N LEU A 16 8.48 -5.32 7.14
CA LEU A 16 7.90 -4.70 5.96
C LEU A 16 6.43 -4.36 6.18
N ALA A 17 5.57 -5.33 6.49
CA ALA A 17 4.12 -5.14 6.60
C ALA A 17 3.72 -4.00 7.55
N PHE A 18 4.44 -3.88 8.67
CA PHE A 18 4.17 -2.89 9.71
C PHE A 18 5.03 -1.62 9.63
N GLY A 19 6.00 -1.54 8.71
CA GLY A 19 6.88 -0.37 8.56
C GLY A 19 7.90 -0.21 9.70
N ILE A 20 8.29 -1.29 10.37
CA ILE A 20 9.22 -1.26 11.51
C ILE A 20 10.65 -1.13 10.99
N PHE A 21 11.25 0.05 11.13
CA PHE A 21 12.64 0.28 10.72
C PHE A 21 13.65 0.01 11.85
N LEU A 22 13.37 0.45 13.07
CA LEU A 22 14.21 0.22 14.25
C LEU A 22 13.42 -0.57 15.29
N THR A 23 14.11 -1.43 16.04
CA THR A 23 13.55 -2.09 17.22
C THR A 23 14.17 -1.52 18.49
N ASP A 24 13.39 -1.39 19.56
CA ASP A 24 13.89 -0.88 20.85
C ASP A 24 15.04 -1.73 21.42
N VAL A 25 15.05 -3.02 21.10
CA VAL A 25 16.04 -3.99 21.61
C VAL A 25 17.34 -3.94 20.81
N PHE A 26 17.26 -3.87 19.48
CA PHE A 26 18.42 -3.84 18.59
C PHE A 26 18.41 -2.53 17.81
N ARG A 27 19.39 -1.65 18.07
CA ARG A 27 19.62 -0.40 17.32
C ARG A 27 20.18 -0.62 15.90
N ILE A 28 19.90 -1.78 15.32
CA ILE A 28 20.24 -2.16 13.96
C ILE A 28 18.93 -2.12 13.17
N PRO A 29 18.93 -1.65 11.90
CA PRO A 29 17.72 -1.68 11.08
C PRO A 29 17.09 -3.07 11.04
N ALA A 30 15.85 -3.19 11.51
CA ALA A 30 15.14 -4.46 11.64
C ALA A 30 14.98 -5.21 10.30
N PRO A 31 14.71 -4.52 9.15
CA PRO A 31 14.73 -5.18 7.85
C PRO A 31 16.08 -5.85 7.55
N PHE A 32 17.19 -5.23 7.96
CA PHE A 32 18.53 -5.78 7.77
C PHE A 32 18.77 -6.99 8.67
N LEU A 33 18.45 -6.87 9.95
CA LEU A 33 18.65 -7.93 10.95
C LEU A 33 17.99 -9.25 10.55
N PHE A 34 16.73 -9.20 10.10
CA PHE A 34 15.98 -10.40 9.76
C PHE A 34 16.19 -10.89 8.32
N CYS A 35 16.46 -9.98 7.37
CA CYS A 35 16.67 -10.37 5.97
C CYS A 35 18.10 -10.82 5.67
N PHE A 36 19.11 -10.29 6.37
CA PHE A 36 20.51 -10.59 6.08
C PHE A 36 20.80 -12.10 6.20
N PRO A 37 20.38 -12.81 7.27
CA PRO A 37 20.55 -14.26 7.34
C PRO A 37 19.85 -15.01 6.19
N LEU A 38 18.67 -14.55 5.77
CA LEU A 38 17.92 -15.15 4.67
C LEU A 38 18.68 -15.03 3.34
N VAL A 39 19.24 -13.86 3.05
CA VAL A 39 19.93 -13.56 1.79
C VAL A 39 21.31 -14.23 1.71
N PHE A 40 22.05 -14.29 2.82
CA PHE A 40 23.43 -14.80 2.82
C PHE A 40 23.54 -16.29 3.19
N LEU A 41 22.82 -16.74 4.22
CA LEU A 41 22.92 -18.13 4.72
C LEU A 41 21.93 -19.07 4.04
N PHE A 42 20.75 -18.56 3.67
CA PHE A 42 19.66 -19.35 3.09
C PHE A 42 19.36 -18.99 1.63
N ARG A 43 20.33 -18.41 0.93
CA ARG A 43 20.26 -18.07 -0.50
C ARG A 43 19.75 -19.26 -1.33
N GLU A 44 18.96 -18.99 -2.36
CA GLU A 44 18.58 -20.02 -3.32
C GLU A 44 19.81 -20.60 -4.04
N LYS A 45 19.85 -21.92 -4.20
CA LYS A 45 20.97 -22.61 -4.83
C LYS A 45 20.99 -22.32 -6.33
N GLY A 46 22.05 -21.67 -6.79
CA GLY A 46 22.23 -21.30 -8.19
C GLY A 46 22.71 -19.85 -8.34
N ALA A 47 23.44 -19.56 -9.41
CA ALA A 47 23.89 -18.20 -9.72
C ALA A 47 22.71 -17.36 -10.24
N VAL A 48 21.86 -16.86 -9.34
CA VAL A 48 20.85 -15.86 -9.70
C VAL A 48 21.55 -14.53 -9.94
N LYS A 49 21.62 -14.09 -11.21
CA LYS A 49 22.08 -12.75 -11.58
C LYS A 49 21.14 -11.71 -10.97
N PHE A 50 21.65 -10.54 -10.59
CA PHE A 50 20.82 -9.50 -10.01
C PHE A 50 19.87 -8.89 -11.07
N GLN A 51 18.56 -8.96 -10.84
CA GLN A 51 17.54 -8.60 -11.83
C GLN A 51 17.00 -7.16 -11.70
N TYR A 52 17.13 -6.54 -10.52
CA TYR A 52 16.45 -5.27 -10.17
C TYR A 52 17.33 -4.02 -10.28
N GLY A 53 18.46 -4.10 -11.00
CA GLY A 53 19.44 -3.00 -11.04
C GLY A 53 18.85 -1.70 -11.57
N ARG A 54 18.04 -1.79 -12.63
CA ARG A 54 17.39 -0.61 -13.25
C ARG A 54 16.36 0.01 -12.31
N GLU A 55 15.55 -0.81 -11.65
CA GLU A 55 14.51 -0.38 -10.71
C GLU A 55 15.12 0.31 -9.49
N LEU A 56 16.20 -0.25 -8.94
CA LEU A 56 16.89 0.37 -7.81
C LEU A 56 17.50 1.72 -8.17
N ILE A 57 18.07 1.87 -9.38
CA ILE A 57 18.59 3.16 -9.85
C ILE A 57 17.47 4.19 -9.94
N LEU A 58 16.33 3.83 -10.53
CA LEU A 58 15.18 4.74 -10.67
C LEU A 58 14.58 5.13 -9.30
N LEU A 59 14.42 4.16 -8.40
CA LEU A 59 13.93 4.41 -7.04
C LEU A 59 14.92 5.26 -6.24
N CYS A 60 16.22 5.02 -6.36
CA CYS A 60 17.27 5.81 -5.72
C CYS A 60 17.25 7.26 -6.21
N LEU A 61 17.16 7.48 -7.53
CA LEU A 61 17.06 8.83 -8.10
C LEU A 61 15.80 9.55 -7.60
N ALA A 62 14.65 8.88 -7.60
CA ALA A 62 13.41 9.48 -7.13
C ALA A 62 13.44 9.79 -5.62
N LEU A 63 13.98 8.89 -4.80
CA LEU A 63 14.21 9.11 -3.38
C LEU A 63 15.17 10.29 -3.13
N PHE A 64 16.25 10.38 -3.91
CA PHE A 64 17.24 11.44 -3.79
C PHE A 64 16.62 12.81 -4.09
N PHE A 65 15.94 12.93 -5.23
CA PHE A 65 15.28 14.18 -5.61
C PHE A 65 14.18 14.58 -4.63
N TYR A 66 13.44 13.61 -4.07
CA TYR A 66 12.35 13.90 -3.14
C TYR A 66 12.84 14.22 -1.73
N TYR A 67 13.61 13.33 -1.09
CA TYR A 67 14.01 13.48 0.31
C TYR A 67 15.25 14.36 0.48
N VAL A 68 16.29 14.19 -0.34
CA VAL A 68 17.54 14.94 -0.16
C VAL A 68 17.40 16.36 -0.72
N ILE A 69 16.90 16.49 -1.95
CA ILE A 69 16.77 17.81 -2.59
C ILE A 69 15.48 18.50 -2.14
N GLY A 70 14.34 17.79 -2.08
CA GLY A 70 13.04 18.40 -1.78
C GLY A 70 12.73 18.66 -0.32
N LEU A 71 13.03 17.70 0.55
CA LEU A 71 12.72 17.80 1.98
C LEU A 71 13.97 18.11 2.83
N SER A 72 15.17 18.03 2.27
CA SER A 72 16.43 18.10 3.01
C SER A 72 16.54 17.08 4.16
N GLU A 73 15.86 15.93 4.03
CA GLU A 73 15.77 14.86 5.02
C GLU A 73 16.67 13.67 4.65
N VAL A 74 17.97 13.79 4.92
CA VAL A 74 18.96 12.74 4.61
C VAL A 74 18.71 11.44 5.38
N ASN A 75 18.21 11.54 6.62
CA ASN A 75 17.91 10.37 7.44
C ASN A 75 16.74 9.55 6.85
N SER A 76 15.67 10.22 6.42
CA SER A 76 14.52 9.59 5.76
C SER A 76 14.94 8.94 4.44
N PHE A 77 15.80 9.62 3.66
CA PHE A 77 16.41 9.04 2.45
C PHE A 77 17.15 7.72 2.75
N ALA A 78 18.04 7.72 3.75
CA ALA A 78 18.85 6.56 4.11
C ALA A 78 18.01 5.38 4.60
N ALA A 79 16.97 5.65 5.40
CA ALA A 79 16.05 4.62 5.88
C ALA A 79 15.27 3.96 4.73
N ASN A 80 14.68 4.78 3.85
CA ASN A 80 13.84 4.30 2.76
C ASN A 80 14.64 3.55 1.69
N ILE A 81 15.83 4.03 1.33
CA ILE A 81 16.66 3.32 0.35
C ILE A 81 17.13 1.97 0.90
N LEU A 82 17.44 1.89 2.19
CA LEU A 82 17.83 0.64 2.84
C LEU A 82 16.68 -0.38 2.82
N CYS A 83 15.45 0.04 3.17
CA CYS A 83 14.26 -0.81 3.07
C CYS A 83 14.04 -1.36 1.65
N ILE A 84 14.11 -0.49 0.64
CA ILE A 84 13.92 -0.87 -0.77
C ILE A 84 15.01 -1.84 -1.23
N MET A 85 16.29 -1.55 -0.94
CA MET A 85 17.41 -2.42 -1.32
C MET A 85 17.30 -3.80 -0.69
N ILE A 86 16.95 -3.87 0.60
CA ILE A 86 16.79 -5.15 1.30
C ILE A 86 15.63 -5.95 0.71
N CYS A 87 14.52 -5.30 0.35
CA CYS A 87 13.41 -5.96 -0.33
C CYS A 87 13.81 -6.51 -1.71
N ALA A 88 14.57 -5.74 -2.49
CA ALA A 88 15.12 -6.23 -3.75
C ALA A 88 16.04 -7.44 -3.54
N PHE A 89 16.90 -7.42 -2.51
CA PHE A 89 17.78 -8.55 -2.19
C PHE A 89 17.01 -9.77 -1.70
N TYR A 90 15.95 -9.59 -0.92
CA TYR A 90 15.07 -10.67 -0.50
C TYR A 90 14.48 -11.41 -1.70
N PHE A 91 13.86 -10.70 -2.65
CA PHE A 91 13.27 -11.32 -3.83
C PHE A 91 14.35 -11.91 -4.76
N ASN A 92 15.48 -11.23 -4.94
CA ASN A 92 16.52 -11.69 -5.86
C ASN A 92 17.27 -12.94 -5.35
N TYR A 93 17.71 -12.92 -4.09
CA TYR A 93 18.64 -13.92 -3.57
C TYR A 93 17.99 -14.98 -2.68
N PHE A 94 17.01 -14.60 -1.84
CA PHE A 94 16.34 -15.55 -0.99
C PHE A 94 15.18 -16.25 -1.70
N VAL A 95 14.27 -15.49 -2.33
CA VAL A 95 13.16 -16.08 -3.10
C VAL A 95 13.70 -16.74 -4.37
N GLY A 96 14.47 -15.99 -5.16
CA GLY A 96 15.12 -16.48 -6.38
C GLY A 96 14.14 -17.19 -7.32
N ASN A 97 14.54 -18.29 -7.92
CA ASN A 97 13.67 -19.03 -8.85
C ASN A 97 12.72 -20.03 -8.17
N SER A 98 12.60 -19.99 -6.83
CA SER A 98 11.76 -20.94 -6.10
C SER A 98 10.31 -20.47 -6.05
N GLU A 99 9.40 -21.19 -6.72
CA GLU A 99 7.95 -20.86 -6.68
C GLU A 99 7.38 -21.02 -5.27
N ARG A 100 7.81 -22.07 -4.57
CA ARG A 100 7.41 -22.34 -3.20
C ARG A 100 7.77 -21.19 -2.26
N ARG A 101 8.99 -20.66 -2.34
CA ARG A 101 9.41 -19.54 -1.47
C ARG A 101 8.61 -18.28 -1.78
N PHE A 102 8.35 -18.01 -3.05
CA PHE A 102 7.53 -16.86 -3.47
C PHE A 102 6.11 -16.96 -2.89
N ASN A 103 5.43 -18.08 -3.12
CA ASN A 103 4.06 -18.29 -2.64
C ASN A 103 3.98 -18.22 -1.11
N VAL A 104 4.92 -18.81 -0.38
CA VAL A 104 4.97 -18.71 1.09
C VAL A 104 5.19 -17.27 1.54
N SER A 105 6.03 -16.51 0.84
CA SER A 105 6.27 -15.09 1.17
C SER A 105 5.01 -14.27 1.02
N VAL A 106 4.26 -14.46 -0.08
CA VAL A 106 2.98 -13.78 -0.32
C VAL A 106 1.95 -14.16 0.75
N TRP A 107 1.76 -15.45 1.03
CA TRP A 107 0.78 -15.89 2.02
C TRP A 107 1.13 -15.43 3.44
N LEU A 108 2.40 -15.46 3.84
CA LEU A 108 2.83 -14.93 5.13
C LEU A 108 2.60 -13.42 5.21
N PHE A 109 2.94 -12.68 4.16
CA PHE A 109 2.74 -11.23 4.12
C PHE A 109 1.26 -10.85 4.29
N TYR A 110 0.37 -11.44 3.49
CA TYR A 110 -1.07 -11.18 3.63
C TYR A 110 -1.68 -11.75 4.91
N GLY A 111 -1.13 -12.83 5.46
CA GLY A 111 -1.50 -13.36 6.77
C GLY A 111 -1.21 -12.35 7.89
N LEU A 112 -0.06 -11.67 7.84
CA LEU A 112 0.28 -10.59 8.77
C LEU A 112 -0.67 -9.39 8.62
N LEU A 113 -1.00 -8.98 7.40
CA LEU A 113 -1.98 -7.91 7.15
C LEU A 113 -3.39 -8.29 7.65
N PHE A 114 -3.79 -9.55 7.49
CA PHE A 114 -5.05 -10.06 7.99
C PHE A 114 -5.11 -10.04 9.51
N PHE A 115 -4.03 -10.50 10.18
CA PHE A 115 -3.91 -10.40 11.63
C PHE A 115 -3.98 -8.95 12.12
N SER A 116 -3.29 -8.04 11.42
CA SER A 116 -3.36 -6.59 11.67
C SER A 116 -4.79 -6.06 11.61
N SER A 117 -5.56 -6.50 10.61
CA SER A 117 -6.95 -6.08 10.40
C SER A 117 -7.89 -6.62 11.48
N ILE A 118 -7.65 -7.85 11.98
CA ILE A 118 -8.39 -8.40 13.11
C ILE A 118 -8.13 -7.58 14.38
N VAL A 119 -6.86 -7.29 14.68
CA VAL A 119 -6.49 -6.48 15.85
C VAL A 119 -7.14 -5.09 15.77
N MET A 120 -7.17 -4.48 14.58
CA MET A 120 -7.88 -3.22 14.35
C MET A 120 -9.37 -3.31 14.68
N VAL A 121 -10.05 -4.38 14.25
CA VAL A 121 -11.47 -4.61 14.58
C VAL A 121 -11.67 -4.80 16.09
N LEU A 122 -10.83 -5.60 16.74
CA LEU A 122 -10.91 -5.84 18.18
C LEU A 122 -10.70 -4.57 19.00
N ASN A 123 -9.86 -3.64 18.53
CA ASN A 123 -9.66 -2.36 19.18
C ASN A 123 -10.89 -1.46 19.22
N HIS A 124 -11.87 -1.69 18.33
CA HIS A 124 -13.13 -0.98 18.38
C HIS A 124 -13.98 -1.38 19.60
N TYR A 125 -13.81 -2.61 20.08
CA TYR A 125 -14.59 -3.19 21.17
C TYR A 125 -13.83 -3.22 22.51
N TYR A 126 -12.49 -3.24 22.47
CA TYR A 126 -11.65 -3.36 23.65
C TYR A 126 -10.51 -2.34 23.62
N GLY A 127 -10.54 -1.34 24.52
CA GLY A 127 -9.51 -0.29 24.61
C GLY A 127 -8.12 -0.80 25.03
N GLU A 128 -8.03 -1.97 25.68
CA GLU A 128 -6.76 -2.60 26.06
C GLU A 128 -5.92 -3.05 24.84
N MET A 129 -6.54 -3.13 23.65
CA MET A 129 -5.87 -3.45 22.40
C MET A 129 -4.91 -2.35 21.94
N ASP A 130 -4.98 -1.13 22.46
CA ASP A 130 -4.04 -0.05 22.12
C ASP A 130 -2.60 -0.44 22.51
N THR A 131 -2.41 -1.14 23.64
CA THR A 131 -1.11 -1.66 24.08
C THR A 131 -0.55 -2.74 23.14
N LEU A 132 -1.43 -3.62 22.65
CA LEU A 132 -1.07 -4.65 21.67
C LEU A 132 -0.71 -4.00 20.32
N ARG A 133 -1.37 -2.89 19.97
CA ARG A 133 -1.13 -2.13 18.74
C ARG A 133 0.19 -1.37 18.78
N GLU A 134 0.53 -0.74 19.90
CA GLU A 134 1.85 -0.15 20.12
C GLU A 134 2.96 -1.19 19.97
N LEU A 135 2.76 -2.39 20.52
CA LEU A 135 3.72 -3.49 20.41
C LEU A 135 3.88 -4.00 18.96
N ILE A 136 2.78 -4.10 18.20
CA ILE A 136 2.80 -4.57 16.82
C ILE A 136 3.41 -3.53 15.87
N MET A 137 3.16 -2.24 16.09
CA MET A 137 3.66 -1.16 15.23
C MET A 137 5.07 -0.68 15.62
N GLY A 138 5.51 -0.96 16.85
CA GLY A 138 6.85 -0.59 17.34
C GLY A 138 7.02 0.91 17.61
N ASP A 139 5.93 1.66 17.78
CA ASP A 139 5.94 3.08 18.08
C ASP A 139 4.75 3.45 19.00
N ARG A 140 4.88 4.53 19.78
CA ARG A 140 3.76 5.05 20.61
C ARG A 140 2.66 5.57 19.70
N ILE A 141 1.40 5.32 20.04
CA ILE A 141 0.26 5.86 19.28
C ILE A 141 0.18 7.37 19.54
N LEU A 142 0.92 8.16 18.76
CA LEU A 142 0.77 9.61 18.76
C LEU A 142 -0.38 10.01 17.83
N GLN A 143 -1.30 10.81 18.33
CA GLN A 143 -2.38 11.38 17.55
C GLN A 143 -1.80 12.45 16.62
N SER A 144 -2.03 12.36 15.30
CA SER A 144 -1.61 13.44 14.41
C SER A 144 -2.37 14.73 14.77
N PRO A 145 -1.82 15.92 14.46
CA PRO A 145 -2.46 17.21 14.74
C PRO A 145 -3.86 17.38 14.11
N ALA A 146 -4.27 16.48 13.21
CA ALA A 146 -5.60 16.41 12.61
C ALA A 146 -6.59 15.50 13.38
N GLY A 147 -6.28 15.09 14.61
CA GLY A 147 -7.09 14.16 15.41
C GLY A 147 -7.12 12.72 14.89
N ILE A 148 -6.36 12.41 13.83
CA ILE A 148 -6.22 11.06 13.27
C ILE A 148 -4.96 10.43 13.86
N ALA A 149 -5.07 9.30 14.55
CA ALA A 149 -3.90 8.59 15.08
C ALA A 149 -2.88 8.29 13.96
N LEU A 150 -1.58 8.52 14.18
CA LEU A 150 -0.52 8.11 13.25
C LEU A 150 -0.65 6.62 12.86
N SER A 151 -1.19 5.79 13.77
CA SER A 151 -1.56 4.40 13.51
C SER A 151 -2.66 4.24 12.46
N GLN A 152 -3.71 5.08 12.46
CA GLN A 152 -4.79 4.99 11.47
C GLN A 152 -4.27 5.17 10.04
N PHE A 153 -3.25 6.00 9.78
CA PHE A 153 -2.69 6.12 8.43
C PHE A 153 -2.04 4.84 7.93
N SER A 154 -1.17 4.21 8.73
CA SER A 154 -0.50 2.95 8.35
C SER A 154 -1.47 1.79 8.16
N TYR A 155 -2.55 1.72 8.97
CA TYR A 155 -3.60 0.71 8.78
C TYR A 155 -4.34 0.84 7.44
N GLY A 156 -4.44 2.06 6.90
CA GLY A 156 -5.11 2.31 5.63
C GLY A 156 -4.48 1.59 4.46
N TYR A 157 -3.16 1.65 4.38
CA TYR A 157 -2.39 0.99 3.32
C TYR A 157 -2.40 -0.52 3.43
N GLN A 158 -2.31 -1.03 4.67
CA GLN A 158 -2.42 -2.46 4.95
C GLN A 158 -3.79 -2.99 4.53
N LEU A 159 -4.86 -2.26 4.86
CA LEU A 159 -6.23 -2.60 4.49
C LEU A 159 -6.45 -2.48 2.97
N ALA A 160 -5.95 -1.41 2.35
CA ALA A 160 -6.02 -1.18 0.91
C ALA A 160 -5.26 -2.24 0.10
N ALA A 161 -4.24 -2.87 0.68
CA ALA A 161 -3.55 -4.01 0.08
C ALA A 161 -4.37 -5.29 0.28
N LEU A 162 -4.80 -5.55 1.52
CA LEU A 162 -5.44 -6.80 1.92
C LEU A 162 -6.80 -7.02 1.26
N VAL A 163 -7.68 -6.02 1.29
CA VAL A 163 -9.10 -6.18 0.95
C VAL A 163 -9.29 -6.51 -0.54
N PRO A 164 -8.64 -5.80 -1.51
CA PRO A 164 -8.68 -6.23 -2.91
C PRO A 164 -8.06 -7.61 -3.12
N PHE A 165 -6.92 -7.90 -2.48
CA PHE A 165 -6.26 -9.20 -2.60
C PHE A 165 -7.18 -10.34 -2.15
N ALA A 166 -7.76 -10.23 -0.95
CA ALA A 166 -8.59 -11.26 -0.34
C ALA A 166 -9.82 -11.58 -1.20
N PHE A 167 -10.57 -10.55 -1.63
CA PHE A 167 -11.75 -10.76 -2.47
C PHE A 167 -11.38 -11.32 -3.85
N ILE A 168 -10.38 -10.75 -4.52
CA ILE A 168 -9.99 -11.17 -5.87
C ILE A 168 -9.39 -12.56 -5.85
N CYS A 169 -8.67 -12.93 -4.80
CA CYS A 169 -8.16 -14.29 -4.60
C CYS A 169 -9.30 -15.31 -4.62
N THR A 170 -10.42 -15.06 -3.95
CA THR A 170 -11.58 -15.97 -4.01
C THR A 170 -12.15 -16.11 -5.44
N CYS A 171 -12.11 -15.05 -6.23
CA CYS A 171 -12.59 -15.08 -7.61
C CYS A 171 -11.61 -15.78 -8.57
N ALA A 172 -10.33 -15.43 -8.50
CA ALA A 172 -9.27 -15.92 -9.38
C ALA A 172 -9.00 -17.42 -9.17
N PHE A 173 -9.01 -17.90 -7.92
CA PHE A 173 -8.84 -19.32 -7.59
C PHE A 173 -10.15 -20.14 -7.66
N LYS A 174 -11.21 -19.58 -8.26
CA LYS A 174 -12.49 -20.27 -8.54
C LYS A 174 -13.12 -20.94 -7.31
N THR A 175 -13.05 -20.30 -6.14
CA THR A 175 -13.66 -20.82 -4.91
C THR A 175 -15.20 -20.82 -5.00
N PRO A 176 -15.93 -21.60 -4.17
CA PRO A 176 -17.38 -21.62 -4.18
C PRO A 176 -17.98 -20.26 -3.80
N LEU A 177 -19.22 -20.00 -4.25
CA LEU A 177 -19.91 -18.72 -4.08
C LEU A 177 -20.02 -18.29 -2.60
N ILE A 178 -20.22 -19.25 -1.69
CA ILE A 178 -20.30 -19.00 -0.24
C ILE A 178 -19.01 -18.36 0.26
N VAL A 179 -17.85 -18.87 -0.16
CA VAL A 179 -16.53 -18.33 0.25
C VAL A 179 -16.33 -16.93 -0.30
N LYS A 180 -16.80 -16.63 -1.52
CA LYS A 180 -16.77 -15.29 -2.10
C LYS A 180 -17.63 -14.30 -1.31
N GLY A 181 -18.83 -14.73 -0.91
CA GLY A 181 -19.73 -13.94 -0.08
C GLY A 181 -19.15 -13.64 1.30
N ILE A 182 -18.55 -14.65 1.95
CA ILE A 182 -17.86 -14.48 3.24
C ILE A 182 -16.67 -13.53 3.11
N ALA A 183 -15.84 -13.69 2.07
CA ALA A 183 -14.69 -12.82 1.84
C ALA A 183 -15.11 -11.37 1.59
N LEU A 184 -16.16 -11.15 0.79
CA LEU A 184 -16.75 -9.83 0.57
C LEU A 184 -17.28 -9.23 1.88
N GLY A 185 -18.06 -9.99 2.65
CA GLY A 185 -18.60 -9.54 3.93
C GLY A 185 -17.50 -9.16 4.93
N GLY A 186 -16.46 -10.00 5.04
CA GLY A 186 -15.28 -9.72 5.87
C GLY A 186 -14.51 -8.48 5.40
N CYS A 187 -14.31 -8.32 4.09
CA CYS A 187 -13.71 -7.14 3.48
C CYS A 187 -14.50 -5.86 3.82
N LEU A 188 -15.82 -5.88 3.67
CA LEU A 188 -16.67 -4.74 4.01
C LEU A 188 -16.61 -4.43 5.51
N LEU A 189 -16.69 -5.44 6.37
CA LEU A 189 -16.57 -5.28 7.83
C LEU A 189 -15.24 -4.59 8.20
N PHE A 190 -14.13 -5.06 7.63
CA PHE A 190 -12.81 -4.45 7.81
C PHE A 190 -12.76 -2.99 7.34
N VAL A 191 -13.35 -2.67 6.18
CA VAL A 191 -13.38 -1.29 5.66
C VAL A 191 -14.26 -0.37 6.51
N PHE A 192 -15.43 -0.83 6.94
CA PHE A 192 -16.35 -0.03 7.76
C PHE A 192 -15.79 0.22 9.16
N LEU A 193 -15.31 -0.82 9.86
CA LEU A 193 -14.74 -0.68 11.21
C LEU A 193 -13.34 -0.05 11.21
N GLY A 194 -12.59 -0.16 10.12
CA GLY A 194 -11.33 0.56 9.93
C GLY A 194 -11.49 2.07 9.73
N MET A 195 -12.71 2.53 9.45
CA MET A 195 -13.09 3.95 9.32
C MET A 195 -12.32 4.75 8.24
N GLN A 196 -12.00 4.12 7.10
CA GLN A 196 -11.26 4.78 6.01
C GLN A 196 -11.98 4.82 4.67
N ARG A 197 -12.35 6.05 4.27
CA ARG A 197 -13.06 6.33 3.01
C ARG A 197 -12.24 6.02 1.77
N SER A 198 -10.96 6.37 1.82
CA SER A 198 -9.99 6.16 0.76
C SER A 198 -9.78 4.68 0.45
N VAL A 199 -9.73 3.83 1.48
CA VAL A 199 -9.65 2.37 1.30
C VAL A 199 -10.91 1.82 0.66
N PHE A 200 -12.09 2.31 1.05
CA PHE A 200 -13.35 1.94 0.41
C PHE A 200 -13.34 2.26 -1.09
N VAL A 201 -12.92 3.49 -1.46
CA VAL A 201 -12.81 3.91 -2.86
C VAL A 201 -11.81 3.04 -3.63
N GLY A 202 -10.63 2.79 -3.06
CA GLY A 202 -9.62 1.91 -3.66
C GLY A 202 -10.11 0.47 -3.86
N PHE A 203 -10.80 -0.09 -2.86
CA PHE A 203 -11.38 -1.43 -2.92
C PHE A 203 -12.49 -1.53 -3.97
N VAL A 204 -13.43 -0.58 -3.99
CA VAL A 204 -14.52 -0.55 -4.97
C VAL A 204 -13.96 -0.38 -6.38
N GLY A 205 -13.00 0.53 -6.58
CA GLY A 205 -12.36 0.76 -7.88
C GLY A 205 -11.63 -0.49 -8.41
N ALA A 206 -10.77 -1.09 -7.58
CA ALA A 206 -10.02 -2.30 -7.96
C ALA A 206 -10.95 -3.49 -8.22
N THR A 207 -11.94 -3.70 -7.36
CA THR A 207 -12.90 -4.81 -7.48
C THR A 207 -13.82 -4.63 -8.68
N PHE A 208 -14.32 -3.42 -8.91
CA PHE A 208 -15.15 -3.11 -10.07
C PHE A 208 -14.38 -3.37 -11.37
N LEU A 209 -13.16 -2.85 -11.48
CA LEU A 209 -12.30 -3.08 -12.64
C LEU A 209 -12.04 -4.59 -12.84
N PHE A 210 -11.74 -5.33 -11.77
CA PHE A 210 -11.55 -6.78 -11.83
C PHE A 210 -12.81 -7.49 -12.34
N LEU A 211 -13.98 -7.19 -11.77
CA LEU A 211 -15.24 -7.84 -12.16
C LEU A 211 -15.59 -7.56 -13.62
N VAL A 212 -15.42 -6.31 -14.08
CA VAL A 212 -15.64 -5.93 -15.48
C VAL A 212 -14.72 -6.70 -16.41
N LEU A 213 -13.42 -6.78 -16.11
CA LEU A 213 -12.45 -7.49 -16.94
C LEU A 213 -12.65 -9.02 -16.91
N TYR A 214 -12.93 -9.59 -15.73
CA TYR A 214 -13.06 -11.03 -15.53
C TYR A 214 -14.38 -11.59 -16.09
N TYR A 215 -15.51 -10.95 -15.76
CA TYR A 215 -16.86 -11.41 -16.11
C TYR A 215 -17.48 -10.73 -17.34
N ARG A 216 -16.87 -9.66 -17.87
CA ARG A 216 -17.35 -8.90 -19.06
C ARG A 216 -18.83 -8.51 -18.90
N PHE A 217 -19.70 -8.82 -19.87
CA PHE A 217 -21.14 -8.52 -19.81
C PHE A 217 -21.87 -9.12 -18.60
N ARG A 218 -21.40 -10.24 -18.04
CA ARG A 218 -21.98 -10.83 -16.82
C ARG A 218 -21.63 -10.03 -15.56
N ALA A 219 -20.68 -9.09 -15.64
CA ALA A 219 -20.33 -8.21 -14.54
C ALA A 219 -21.51 -7.31 -14.12
N VAL A 220 -22.37 -6.91 -15.06
CA VAL A 220 -23.53 -6.04 -14.75
C VAL A 220 -24.45 -6.70 -13.71
N LEU A 221 -24.72 -8.00 -13.85
CA LEU A 221 -25.52 -8.75 -12.88
C LEU A 221 -24.82 -8.88 -11.52
N VAL A 222 -23.50 -9.13 -11.53
CA VAL A 222 -22.71 -9.26 -10.29
C VAL A 222 -22.63 -7.91 -9.56
N ILE A 223 -22.46 -6.82 -10.29
CA ILE A 223 -22.42 -5.45 -9.75
C ILE A 223 -23.79 -5.05 -9.21
N ALA A 224 -24.88 -5.33 -9.93
CA ALA A 224 -26.23 -5.07 -9.45
C ALA A 224 -26.52 -5.86 -8.16
N LEU A 225 -26.12 -7.13 -8.09
CA LEU A 225 -26.25 -7.96 -6.89
C LEU A 225 -25.40 -7.40 -5.74
N MET A 226 -24.16 -6.99 -6.00
CA MET A 226 -23.28 -6.35 -5.01
C MET A 226 -23.90 -5.08 -4.43
N VAL A 227 -24.42 -4.19 -5.29
CA VAL A 227 -25.08 -2.95 -4.87
C VAL A 227 -26.30 -3.26 -4.01
N LEU A 228 -27.10 -4.25 -4.39
CA LEU A 228 -28.28 -4.68 -3.64
C LEU A 228 -27.89 -5.24 -2.27
N VAL A 229 -26.89 -6.13 -2.20
CA VAL A 229 -26.38 -6.68 -0.94
C VAL A 229 -25.83 -5.58 -0.03
N CYS A 230 -25.02 -4.67 -0.56
CA CYS A 230 -24.52 -3.52 0.19
C CYS A 230 -25.64 -2.60 0.69
N GLY A 231 -26.66 -2.36 -0.15
CA GLY A 231 -27.84 -1.56 0.21
C GLY A 231 -28.70 -2.21 1.30
N LEU A 232 -28.85 -3.53 1.28
CA LEU A 232 -29.53 -4.28 2.34
C LEU A 232 -28.72 -4.26 3.64
N LEU A 233 -27.42 -4.53 3.59
CA LEU A 233 -26.53 -4.49 4.75
C LEU A 233 -26.53 -3.09 5.41
N TYR A 234 -26.52 -2.04 4.59
CA TYR A 234 -26.63 -0.68 5.06
C TYR A 234 -27.95 -0.42 5.79
N ASN A 235 -29.09 -0.68 5.12
CA ASN A 235 -30.40 -0.32 5.66
C ASN A 235 -30.84 -1.17 6.85
N TYR A 236 -30.44 -2.46 6.90
CA TYR A 236 -30.95 -3.39 7.91
C TYR A 236 -29.98 -3.70 9.05
N VAL A 237 -28.68 -3.50 8.85
CA VAL A 237 -27.67 -3.86 9.87
C VAL A 237 -26.93 -2.62 10.36
N LEU A 238 -26.41 -1.79 9.44
CA LEU A 238 -25.48 -0.72 9.78
C LEU A 238 -26.15 0.59 10.23
N LYS A 239 -27.35 0.90 9.70
CA LYS A 239 -28.05 2.15 9.98
C LYS A 239 -28.48 2.29 11.45
N ASP A 240 -28.83 1.17 12.10
CA ASP A 240 -29.43 1.18 13.45
C ASP A 240 -28.51 0.64 14.55
N ASN A 241 -27.40 -0.06 14.23
CA ASN A 241 -26.53 -0.73 15.22
C ASN A 241 -25.12 -0.13 15.39
N LEU A 242 -24.76 0.93 14.66
CA LEU A 242 -23.45 1.58 14.82
C LEU A 242 -23.60 2.92 15.52
N ASP A 243 -22.87 3.03 16.63
CA ASP A 243 -22.75 4.22 17.46
C ASP A 243 -22.60 5.47 16.61
N SER A 244 -23.48 6.45 16.84
CA SER A 244 -23.62 7.63 15.98
C SER A 244 -22.31 8.43 15.85
N TYR A 245 -21.34 8.26 16.75
CA TYR A 245 -20.13 9.07 16.80
C TYR A 245 -18.96 8.59 15.91
N ASN A 246 -18.87 7.30 15.56
CA ASN A 246 -17.66 6.70 14.97
C ASN A 246 -17.92 5.90 13.67
N ASN A 247 -18.77 6.41 12.77
CA ASN A 247 -18.96 5.82 11.44
C ASN A 247 -18.48 6.76 10.32
N ILE A 248 -18.06 6.20 9.18
CA ILE A 248 -17.66 6.91 7.96
C ILE A 248 -18.71 7.95 7.53
N LEU A 249 -19.99 7.61 7.71
CA LEU A 249 -21.15 8.46 7.42
C LEU A 249 -21.25 9.63 8.39
N THR A 250 -21.07 9.42 9.69
CA THR A 250 -21.14 10.54 10.65
C THR A 250 -19.94 11.45 10.57
N LYS A 251 -18.75 10.93 10.27
CA LYS A 251 -17.59 11.75 9.88
C LYS A 251 -17.89 12.63 8.65
N ASN A 252 -18.88 12.28 7.82
CA ASN A 252 -19.18 13.03 6.58
C ASN A 252 -20.16 14.15 6.88
N ASN A 253 -21.07 13.90 7.83
CA ASN A 253 -22.00 14.88 8.35
C ASN A 253 -21.33 15.87 9.32
N HIS A 254 -20.28 15.46 10.05
CA HIS A 254 -19.42 16.31 10.89
C HIS A 254 -18.16 16.81 10.13
N ASN A 255 -18.25 17.03 8.81
CA ASN A 255 -17.18 17.74 8.09
C ASN A 255 -17.15 19.19 8.62
N ASP A 256 -16.39 19.40 9.69
CA ASP A 256 -16.07 20.73 10.22
C ASP A 256 -15.51 21.60 9.08
N ALA A 257 -16.02 22.83 8.95
CA ALA A 257 -15.58 23.77 7.93
C ALA A 257 -14.06 24.08 8.03
N ALA A 258 -13.46 23.91 9.21
CA ALA A 258 -12.02 24.02 9.46
C ALA A 258 -11.18 22.86 8.86
N TYR A 259 -11.81 21.74 8.51
CA TYR A 259 -11.17 20.56 7.89
C TYR A 259 -11.62 20.33 6.44
N ASN A 260 -12.20 21.34 5.79
CA ASN A 260 -12.64 21.25 4.41
C ASN A 260 -11.42 21.29 3.46
N ARG A 261 -10.97 20.10 3.04
CA ARG A 261 -9.71 19.85 2.31
C ARG A 261 -9.82 20.01 0.79
N SER A 262 -10.93 20.54 0.27
CA SER A 262 -11.08 20.88 -1.16
C SER A 262 -10.02 21.88 -1.63
N ASN A 263 -9.57 22.75 -0.72
CA ASN A 263 -8.61 23.81 -1.02
C ASN A 263 -7.18 23.30 -1.25
N LEU A 264 -6.84 22.07 -0.84
CA LEU A 264 -5.50 21.48 -1.00
C LEU A 264 -5.17 21.13 -2.45
N ALA A 265 -6.14 20.61 -3.19
CA ALA A 265 -5.99 20.36 -4.63
C ALA A 265 -5.89 21.69 -5.40
N GLU A 266 -6.69 22.67 -4.98
CA GLU A 266 -6.64 24.03 -5.53
C GLU A 266 -5.29 24.71 -5.23
N GLU A 267 -4.74 24.55 -4.03
CA GLU A 267 -3.43 25.08 -3.64
C GLU A 267 -2.30 24.44 -4.45
N ASN A 268 -2.33 23.11 -4.63
CA ASN A 268 -1.38 22.45 -5.53
C ASN A 268 -1.48 22.99 -6.95
N LEU A 269 -2.69 23.14 -7.50
CA LEU A 269 -2.91 23.71 -8.82
C LEU A 269 -2.43 25.16 -8.92
N ARG A 270 -2.60 25.98 -7.87
CA ARG A 270 -2.06 27.35 -7.79
C ARG A 270 -0.53 27.36 -7.76
N ILE A 271 0.09 26.45 -7.01
CA ILE A 271 1.54 26.29 -7.00
C ILE A 271 2.03 25.85 -8.40
N TYR A 272 1.30 24.98 -9.11
CA TYR A 272 1.62 24.67 -10.50
C TYR A 272 1.50 25.85 -11.45
N THR A 273 0.50 26.72 -11.27
CA THR A 273 0.39 27.91 -12.13
C THR A 273 1.52 28.90 -11.87
N ASP A 274 1.95 29.04 -10.61
CA ASP A 274 3.04 29.95 -10.24
C ASP A 274 4.42 29.36 -10.60
N TYR A 275 4.57 28.03 -10.53
CA TYR A 275 5.82 27.30 -10.75
C TYR A 275 5.63 26.10 -11.70
N PRO A 276 5.33 26.34 -12.99
CA PRO A 276 4.92 25.31 -13.95
C PRO A 276 5.99 24.24 -14.24
N TYR A 277 7.27 24.57 -14.08
CA TYR A 277 8.36 23.60 -14.25
C TYR A 277 8.64 22.76 -13.00
N GLY A 278 8.02 23.06 -11.86
CA GLY A 278 8.26 22.41 -10.56
C GLY A 278 9.17 23.22 -9.65
N LEU A 279 8.88 23.21 -8.35
CA LEU A 279 9.56 24.04 -7.33
C LEU A 279 11.10 23.90 -7.35
N ILE A 280 11.62 22.70 -7.64
CA ILE A 280 13.06 22.43 -7.72
C ILE A 280 13.77 23.33 -8.74
N PHE A 281 13.15 23.63 -9.88
CA PHE A 281 13.74 24.47 -10.93
C PHE A 281 13.74 25.97 -10.58
N TYR A 282 12.98 26.35 -9.56
CA TYR A 282 12.93 27.71 -9.03
C TYR A 282 13.73 27.85 -7.72
N GLY A 283 14.43 26.80 -7.28
CA GLY A 283 15.18 26.80 -6.02
C GLY A 283 14.27 27.01 -4.80
N LYS A 284 13.00 26.59 -4.89
CA LYS A 284 12.01 26.71 -3.82
C LYS A 284 11.78 25.36 -3.16
N ASN A 285 11.62 25.37 -1.85
CA ASN A 285 11.15 24.22 -1.09
C ASN A 285 9.64 24.32 -0.85
N TRP A 286 9.04 23.19 -0.45
CA TRP A 286 7.62 23.15 -0.12
C TRP A 286 7.25 24.15 0.98
N SER A 287 8.11 24.29 2.00
CA SER A 287 7.97 25.28 3.06
C SER A 287 7.77 26.70 2.54
N ASP A 288 8.44 27.05 1.43
CA ASP A 288 8.51 28.42 0.93
C ASP A 288 7.22 28.88 0.24
N VAL A 289 6.35 27.94 -0.13
CA VAL A 289 5.12 28.20 -0.91
C VAL A 289 3.83 27.98 -0.13
N ILE A 290 3.87 27.27 1.01
CA ILE A 290 2.70 26.97 1.86
C ILE A 290 2.34 28.09 2.87
N TYR A 291 3.12 29.16 2.98
CA TYR A 291 2.91 30.24 3.95
C TYR A 291 1.61 31.05 3.77
N ARG A 292 0.85 30.81 2.69
CA ARG A 292 -0.38 31.56 2.38
C ARG A 292 -1.65 30.98 3.01
N ASP A 293 -1.59 29.78 3.58
CA ASP A 293 -2.78 29.10 4.10
C ASP A 293 -2.72 28.94 5.64
N TYR A 294 -3.65 29.59 6.34
CA TYR A 294 -3.69 29.65 7.81
C TYR A 294 -3.97 28.28 8.45
N VAL A 295 -4.48 27.32 7.65
CA VAL A 295 -4.86 25.96 8.06
C VAL A 295 -3.64 25.02 8.16
N PHE A 296 -2.52 25.33 7.50
CA PHE A 296 -1.34 24.44 7.40
C PHE A 296 -0.06 24.98 8.04
N SER A 297 -0.18 26.01 8.89
CA SER A 297 0.96 26.62 9.60
C SER A 297 1.77 25.64 10.47
N SER A 298 1.21 24.46 10.81
CA SER A 298 1.83 23.43 11.64
C SER A 298 2.38 22.20 10.88
N GLY A 299 2.42 22.24 9.54
CA GLY A 299 3.10 21.24 8.72
C GLY A 299 2.19 20.31 7.91
N ILE A 300 2.83 19.48 7.08
CA ILE A 300 2.22 18.64 6.05
C ILE A 300 1.19 17.69 6.70
N THR A 301 -0.11 17.99 6.55
CA THR A 301 -1.11 16.95 6.79
C THR A 301 -0.90 15.84 5.77
N SER A 302 -0.99 14.59 6.23
CA SER A 302 -0.69 13.32 5.58
C SER A 302 -1.49 12.97 4.30
N HIS A 303 -1.87 13.95 3.48
CA HIS A 303 -2.65 13.78 2.24
C HIS A 303 -1.89 14.44 1.08
N ASN A 304 -1.85 13.79 -0.09
CA ASN A 304 -1.32 14.29 -1.38
C ASN A 304 0.19 14.09 -1.72
N ALA A 305 0.89 13.05 -1.24
CA ALA A 305 2.32 12.86 -1.55
C ALA A 305 2.66 12.69 -3.05
N TYR A 306 1.80 12.07 -3.87
CA TYR A 306 2.01 12.04 -5.32
C TYR A 306 1.96 13.46 -5.89
N LEU A 307 0.98 14.26 -5.48
CA LEU A 307 0.85 15.65 -5.88
C LEU A 307 2.05 16.46 -5.39
N ILE A 308 2.50 16.31 -4.14
CA ILE A 308 3.71 16.99 -3.63
C ILE A 308 4.94 16.59 -4.43
N PHE A 309 5.12 15.30 -4.75
CA PHE A 309 6.22 14.82 -5.59
C PHE A 309 6.18 15.45 -6.99
N PHE A 310 5.00 15.51 -7.61
CA PHE A 310 4.82 16.15 -8.90
C PHE A 310 4.97 17.68 -8.83
N THR A 311 4.49 18.32 -7.76
CA THR A 311 4.51 19.79 -7.62
C THR A 311 5.93 20.25 -7.34
N TYR A 312 6.68 19.42 -6.59
CA TYR A 312 8.08 19.67 -6.31
C TYR A 312 8.98 19.45 -7.52
N LEU A 313 8.92 18.27 -8.16
CA LEU A 313 9.77 17.93 -9.31
C LEU A 313 9.27 18.48 -10.64
N GLY A 314 8.03 18.97 -10.66
CA GLY A 314 7.36 19.42 -11.86
C GLY A 314 6.80 18.27 -12.70
N PRO A 315 5.99 18.62 -13.72
CA PRO A 315 5.30 17.63 -14.54
C PRO A 315 6.28 16.77 -15.34
N PHE A 316 7.36 17.32 -15.87
CA PHE A 316 8.28 16.56 -16.74
C PHE A 316 9.14 15.57 -15.96
N LEU A 317 9.86 16.04 -14.93
CA LEU A 317 10.75 15.18 -14.15
C LEU A 317 9.95 14.25 -13.22
N GLY A 318 8.91 14.77 -12.56
CA GLY A 318 8.03 14.01 -11.69
C GLY A 318 7.25 12.92 -12.43
N LEU A 319 6.49 13.27 -13.48
CA LEU A 319 5.76 12.25 -14.26
C LEU A 319 6.70 11.31 -15.01
N GLY A 320 7.85 11.82 -15.50
CA GLY A 320 8.85 11.01 -16.19
C GLY A 320 9.45 9.93 -15.27
N LEU A 321 9.86 10.30 -14.06
CA LEU A 321 10.37 9.35 -13.06
C LEU A 321 9.27 8.39 -12.61
N LEU A 322 8.05 8.89 -12.36
CA LEU A 322 6.93 8.04 -11.97
C LEU A 322 6.62 7.01 -13.07
N ALA A 323 6.47 7.46 -14.31
CA ALA A 323 6.23 6.59 -15.44
C ALA A 323 7.35 5.56 -15.58
N ALA A 324 8.62 5.95 -15.41
CA ALA A 324 9.76 5.05 -15.49
C ALA A 324 9.74 3.98 -14.38
N ILE A 325 9.44 4.35 -13.14
CA ILE A 325 9.32 3.42 -12.00
C ILE A 325 8.16 2.45 -12.22
N TYR A 326 6.98 2.97 -12.57
CA TYR A 326 5.77 2.16 -12.71
C TYR A 326 5.69 1.42 -14.05
N TYR A 327 6.55 1.70 -15.03
CA TYR A 327 6.47 1.14 -16.38
C TYR A 327 6.41 -0.40 -16.40
N ARG A 328 7.31 -1.07 -15.67
CA ARG A 328 7.38 -2.54 -15.66
C ARG A 328 6.21 -3.17 -14.91
N VAL A 329 5.81 -2.58 -13.80
CA VAL A 329 4.61 -3.01 -13.06
C VAL A 329 3.35 -2.78 -13.89
N GLY A 330 3.23 -1.63 -14.56
CA GLY A 330 2.15 -1.33 -15.49
C GLY A 330 2.07 -2.32 -16.64
N LYS A 331 3.23 -2.74 -17.19
CA LYS A 331 3.29 -3.81 -18.19
C LYS A 331 2.78 -5.15 -17.66
N ALA A 332 3.13 -5.50 -16.41
CA ALA A 332 2.60 -6.70 -15.76
C ALA A 332 1.08 -6.61 -15.54
N CYS A 333 0.57 -5.45 -15.10
CA CYS A 333 -0.87 -5.21 -14.96
C CYS A 333 -1.60 -5.33 -16.30
N ILE A 334 -1.07 -4.74 -17.37
CA ILE A 334 -1.64 -4.85 -18.72
C ILE A 334 -1.65 -6.32 -19.17
N TYR A 335 -0.56 -7.05 -18.95
CA TYR A 335 -0.49 -8.48 -19.27
C TYR A 335 -1.58 -9.28 -18.54
N VAL A 336 -1.74 -9.05 -17.24
CA VAL A 336 -2.81 -9.64 -16.41
C VAL A 336 -4.20 -9.30 -16.93
N PHE A 337 -4.45 -8.07 -17.36
CA PHE A 337 -5.76 -7.68 -17.88
C PHE A 337 -6.15 -8.48 -19.13
N HIS A 338 -5.18 -8.85 -19.96
CA HIS A 338 -5.42 -9.66 -21.14
C HIS A 338 -5.55 -11.16 -20.81
N HIS A 339 -4.87 -11.65 -19.78
CA HIS A 339 -4.75 -13.08 -19.45
C HIS A 339 -5.37 -13.45 -18.08
N LEU A 340 -6.37 -12.69 -17.64
CA LEU A 340 -6.92 -12.74 -16.27
C LEU A 340 -7.59 -14.07 -15.90
N ARG A 341 -8.02 -14.85 -16.90
CA ARG A 341 -8.74 -16.12 -16.72
C ARG A 341 -7.81 -17.34 -16.66
N GLU A 342 -6.54 -17.16 -16.98
CA GLU A 342 -5.56 -18.23 -16.94
C GLU A 342 -5.20 -18.54 -15.48
N PRO A 343 -5.26 -19.82 -15.06
CA PRO A 343 -5.03 -20.18 -13.67
C PRO A 343 -3.60 -19.85 -13.22
N GLU A 344 -2.64 -19.90 -14.14
CA GLU A 344 -1.23 -19.56 -13.90
C GLU A 344 -1.04 -18.09 -13.52
N ASN A 345 -1.94 -17.21 -13.97
CA ASN A 345 -1.90 -15.78 -13.68
C ASN A 345 -2.71 -15.38 -12.44
N ALA A 346 -3.37 -16.32 -11.76
CA ALA A 346 -4.26 -16.01 -10.63
C ALA A 346 -3.54 -15.24 -9.52
N MET A 347 -2.33 -15.66 -9.14
CA MET A 347 -1.54 -14.96 -8.11
C MET A 347 -1.10 -13.56 -8.59
N LEU A 348 -0.61 -13.45 -9.83
CA LEU A 348 -0.20 -12.17 -10.39
C LEU A 348 -1.38 -11.20 -10.48
N ALA A 349 -2.57 -11.69 -10.82
CA ALA A 349 -3.80 -10.91 -10.79
C ALA A 349 -4.10 -10.36 -9.40
N CYS A 350 -4.05 -11.22 -8.37
CA CYS A 350 -4.29 -10.78 -6.99
C CYS A 350 -3.31 -9.68 -6.56
N LEU A 351 -2.02 -9.82 -6.89
CA LEU A 351 -0.99 -8.83 -6.58
C LEU A 351 -1.20 -7.53 -7.35
N CYS A 352 -1.48 -7.58 -8.66
CA CYS A 352 -1.72 -6.40 -9.48
C CYS A 352 -2.93 -5.59 -9.00
N PHE A 353 -4.07 -6.24 -8.70
CA PHE A 353 -5.24 -5.53 -8.21
C PHE A 353 -5.11 -5.03 -6.77
N SER A 354 -4.34 -5.73 -5.93
CA SER A 354 -3.93 -5.20 -4.63
C SER A 354 -3.08 -3.93 -4.78
N PHE A 355 -2.10 -3.95 -5.67
CA PHE A 355 -1.26 -2.77 -5.96
C PHE A 355 -2.07 -1.60 -6.52
N LEU A 356 -3.08 -1.85 -7.37
CA LEU A 356 -4.03 -0.82 -7.81
C LEU A 356 -4.82 -0.24 -6.63
N GLY A 357 -5.35 -1.09 -5.75
CA GLY A 357 -6.08 -0.64 -4.57
C GLY A 357 -5.25 0.26 -3.66
N VAL A 358 -4.00 -0.12 -3.37
CA VAL A 358 -3.07 0.69 -2.58
C VAL A 358 -2.67 1.96 -3.32
N SER A 359 -2.45 1.91 -4.64
CA SER A 359 -2.09 3.09 -5.44
C SER A 359 -3.22 4.13 -5.47
N VAL A 360 -4.47 3.70 -5.60
CA VAL A 360 -5.64 4.59 -5.52
C VAL A 360 -5.79 5.15 -4.10
N ASN A 361 -5.59 4.32 -3.07
CA ASN A 361 -5.61 4.80 -1.69
C ASN A 361 -4.53 5.86 -1.43
N ALA A 362 -3.35 5.67 -2.01
CA ALA A 362 -2.21 6.57 -1.89
C ALA A 362 -2.37 7.89 -2.69
N LEU A 363 -3.33 7.99 -3.62
CA LEU A 363 -3.73 9.29 -4.18
C LEU A 363 -4.43 10.17 -3.13
N SER A 364 -5.07 9.56 -2.14
CA SER A 364 -5.82 10.25 -1.08
C SER A 364 -5.01 10.47 0.21
N HIS A 365 -4.03 9.62 0.49
CA HIS A 365 -3.20 9.66 1.70
C HIS A 365 -1.72 9.43 1.36
N ASN A 366 -0.80 9.95 2.19
CA ASN A 366 0.59 10.19 1.84
C ASN A 366 1.51 8.99 1.58
N PRO A 367 1.43 7.86 2.28
CA PRO A 367 2.39 6.84 1.93
C PRO A 367 2.23 6.17 0.55
N TRP A 368 3.32 6.12 -0.21
CA TRP A 368 3.39 5.47 -1.51
C TRP A 368 4.79 4.90 -1.74
N LEU A 369 5.05 4.26 -2.88
CA LEU A 369 6.27 3.49 -3.14
C LEU A 369 7.59 4.21 -2.75
N ILE A 370 7.62 5.54 -2.82
CA ILE A 370 8.78 6.39 -2.47
C ILE A 370 8.92 6.59 -0.96
N SER A 371 7.87 6.56 -0.15
CA SER A 371 7.98 6.57 1.32
C SER A 371 8.39 5.22 1.91
N ALA A 372 8.72 4.24 1.05
CA ALA A 372 9.05 2.86 1.39
C ALA A 372 8.01 2.16 2.27
N ASP A 373 6.73 2.50 2.06
CA ASP A 373 5.65 1.93 2.85
C ASP A 373 5.44 0.46 2.58
N GLY A 374 5.52 -0.32 3.66
CA GLY A 374 5.52 -1.77 3.70
C GLY A 374 4.84 -2.51 2.55
N PRO A 375 3.50 -2.41 2.42
CA PRO A 375 2.75 -3.12 1.38
C PRO A 375 3.15 -2.71 -0.04
N THR A 376 3.46 -1.45 -0.29
CA THR A 376 3.77 -0.96 -1.64
C THR A 376 5.10 -1.50 -2.17
N VAL A 377 6.14 -1.52 -1.33
CA VAL A 377 7.47 -2.04 -1.70
C VAL A 377 7.41 -3.55 -1.92
N PHE A 378 6.73 -4.28 -1.02
CA PHE A 378 6.51 -5.71 -1.18
C PHE A 378 5.73 -6.05 -2.45
N LEU A 379 4.63 -5.33 -2.72
CA LEU A 379 3.82 -5.50 -3.92
C LEU A 379 4.60 -5.19 -5.20
N TYR A 380 5.36 -4.09 -5.21
CA TYR A 380 6.17 -3.70 -6.35
C TYR A 380 7.15 -4.80 -6.75
N PHE A 381 7.97 -5.29 -5.80
CA PHE A 381 8.94 -6.34 -6.12
C PHE A 381 8.28 -7.71 -6.33
N SER A 382 7.18 -8.04 -5.65
CA SER A 382 6.50 -9.32 -5.87
C SER A 382 5.87 -9.41 -7.27
N ILE A 383 5.26 -8.33 -7.77
CA ILE A 383 4.73 -8.26 -9.14
C ILE A 383 5.86 -8.40 -10.16
N LEU A 384 6.93 -7.62 -10.01
CA LEU A 384 8.08 -7.69 -10.93
C LEU A 384 8.70 -9.08 -10.95
N HIS A 385 8.92 -9.66 -9.78
CA HIS A 385 9.51 -10.98 -9.62
C HIS A 385 8.67 -12.07 -10.29
N LEU A 386 7.37 -12.12 -10.00
CA LEU A 386 6.49 -13.13 -10.57
C LEU A 386 6.31 -12.95 -12.08
N TYR A 387 6.11 -11.71 -12.54
CA TYR A 387 5.96 -11.42 -13.97
C TYR A 387 7.20 -11.79 -14.78
N GLN A 388 8.40 -11.49 -14.25
CA GLN A 388 9.64 -11.86 -14.91
C GLN A 388 9.81 -13.38 -15.01
N ARG A 389 9.51 -14.10 -13.93
CA ARG A 389 9.60 -15.57 -13.91
C ARG A 389 8.64 -16.24 -14.89
N GLN A 390 7.40 -15.76 -14.97
CA GLN A 390 6.44 -16.26 -15.95
C GLN A 390 6.93 -16.03 -17.37
N LYS A 391 7.52 -14.86 -17.64
CA LYS A 391 8.08 -14.56 -18.96
C LYS A 391 9.29 -15.44 -19.32
N GLU A 392 10.16 -15.74 -18.36
CA GLU A 392 11.31 -16.63 -18.55
C GLU A 392 10.91 -18.11 -18.70
N ALA A 393 9.73 -18.52 -18.20
CA ALA A 393 9.22 -19.89 -18.36
C ALA A 393 8.54 -20.15 -19.72
N HIS A 394 8.19 -19.10 -20.47
CA HIS A 394 7.57 -19.17 -21.80
C HIS A 394 8.57 -18.93 -22.96
N VAL A 395 9.87 -18.82 -22.66
CA VAL A 395 10.98 -18.77 -23.63
C VAL A 395 11.80 -20.04 -23.46
#